data_AF-A0A834XJ50-F1
#
_entry.id   AF-A0A834XJ50-F1
#
_cell.length_a   1.000
_cell.length_b   1.000
_cell.length_c   1.000
_cell.angle_alpha   90.00
_cell.angle_beta   90.00
_cell.angle_gamma   90.00
#
_symmetry.space_group_name_H-M   'P 1'
#
loop_
_entity.id
_entity.type
_entity.pdbx_description
1 polymer ?
#
loop_
_entity_poly.entity_id
_entity_poly.type
_entity_poly.pdbx_seq_one_letter_code
_entity_poly.pdbx_strand_id
1 'polypeptide(L)'
;MTKVNSRLYRKDWESDNEFKGIARGTDKSKIIDIRLVLHAAVHGTINSLDHLNAVLIKCGKGTPLETLQLHRTKASKLIENVIAPTFLKDLIDDIGEQDFSIILDESTDVSTNKFMAYCIRYFSIKSKKILTNYLGFS
;
A
#
# COMPACT_ATOMS: atom_id res chain seq x y z
N MET A 1 -34.48 -14.65 -29.57
CA MET A 1 -34.13 -13.29 -29.11
C MET A 1 -34.59 -13.13 -27.68
N THR A 2 -33.69 -13.29 -26.71
CA THR A 2 -33.96 -12.99 -25.30
C THR A 2 -32.85 -12.08 -24.81
N LYS A 3 -33.18 -10.84 -24.47
CA LYS A 3 -32.22 -9.83 -23.99
C LYS A 3 -31.67 -10.28 -22.64
N VAL A 4 -30.36 -10.52 -22.56
CA VAL A 4 -29.65 -10.71 -21.30
C VAL A 4 -29.50 -9.35 -20.62
N ASN A 5 -30.04 -9.25 -19.41
CA ASN A 5 -30.11 -8.04 -18.61
C ASN A 5 -28.73 -7.75 -17.98
N SER A 6 -28.02 -6.76 -18.51
CA SER A 6 -26.64 -6.38 -18.14
C SER A 6 -26.51 -5.57 -16.84
N ARG A 7 -27.38 -5.82 -15.85
CA ARG A 7 -27.52 -4.97 -14.65
C ARG A 7 -27.12 -5.63 -13.32
N LEU A 8 -26.22 -6.62 -13.36
CA LEU A 8 -25.80 -7.37 -12.16
C LEU A 8 -24.32 -7.19 -11.75
N TYR A 9 -23.57 -6.24 -12.33
CA TYR A 9 -22.14 -6.06 -12.02
C TYR A 9 -21.75 -4.62 -11.62
N ARG A 10 -22.60 -3.90 -10.89
CA ARG A 10 -22.25 -2.51 -10.51
C ARG A 10 -22.78 -2.01 -9.17
N LYS A 11 -23.04 -2.87 -8.18
CA LYS A 11 -23.72 -2.42 -6.95
C LYS A 11 -23.32 -3.04 -5.61
N ASP A 12 -22.10 -3.55 -5.46
CA ASP A 12 -21.70 -4.21 -4.19
C ASP A 12 -20.60 -3.48 -3.40
N TRP A 13 -20.33 -2.20 -3.69
CA TRP A 13 -19.30 -1.41 -2.96
C TRP A 13 -19.86 -0.24 -2.13
N GLU A 14 -21.18 -0.07 -2.05
CA GLU A 14 -21.79 1.11 -1.38
C GLU A 14 -22.61 0.82 -0.11
N SER A 15 -22.67 -0.41 0.39
CA SER A 15 -23.41 -0.68 1.63
C SER A 15 -22.74 -1.74 2.47
N ASP A 16 -21.76 -1.31 3.27
CA ASP A 16 -21.44 -1.88 4.60
C ASP A 16 -20.65 -0.83 5.38
N ASN A 17 -21.36 0.20 5.85
CA ASN A 17 -20.80 1.32 6.60
C ASN A 17 -21.51 1.48 7.95
N GLU A 18 -21.68 0.37 8.67
CA GLU A 18 -22.07 0.39 10.09
C GLU A 18 -20.97 -0.23 10.96
N PHE A 19 -19.77 0.37 10.93
CA PHE A 19 -18.78 0.16 11.98
C PHE A 19 -19.06 1.16 13.10
N LYS A 20 -19.80 0.73 14.13
CA LYS A 20 -20.08 1.51 15.33
C LYS A 20 -18.79 1.83 16.10
N GLY A 21 -18.54 3.13 16.33
CA GLY A 21 -17.74 3.58 17.49
C GLY A 21 -16.34 4.15 17.25
N ILE A 22 -15.91 4.47 16.02
CA ILE A 22 -14.64 5.18 15.81
C ILE A 22 -14.91 6.49 15.06
N ALA A 23 -14.64 7.62 15.70
CA ALA A 23 -14.69 8.92 15.04
C ALA A 23 -13.78 8.89 13.81
N ARG A 24 -14.36 9.11 12.61
CA ARG A 24 -13.57 9.19 11.37
C ARG A 24 -12.59 10.35 11.50
N GLY A 25 -11.29 10.05 11.44
CA GLY A 25 -10.25 11.08 11.48
C GLY A 25 -10.43 12.11 10.36
N THR A 26 -9.98 13.34 10.61
CA THR A 26 -10.01 14.40 9.60
C THR A 26 -9.14 14.03 8.39
N ASP A 27 -9.46 14.55 7.21
CA ASP A 27 -8.68 14.22 6.00
C ASP A 27 -7.21 14.65 6.12
N LYS A 28 -6.95 15.74 6.85
CA LYS A 28 -5.57 16.17 7.18
C LYS A 28 -4.82 15.14 8.01
N SER A 29 -5.46 14.53 9.01
CA SER A 29 -4.86 13.48 9.84
C SER A 29 -4.51 12.24 9.02
N LYS A 30 -5.40 11.81 8.12
CA LYS A 30 -5.16 10.65 7.24
C LYS A 30 -3.97 10.89 6.31
N ILE A 31 -3.85 12.10 5.74
CA ILE A 31 -2.73 12.47 4.87
C ILE A 31 -1.40 12.41 5.64
N ILE A 32 -1.38 12.88 6.89
CA ILE A 32 -0.17 12.81 7.74
C ILE A 32 0.21 11.34 8.00
N ASP A 33 -0.75 10.50 8.38
CA ASP A 33 -0.52 9.08 8.62
C ASP A 33 0.08 8.40 7.37
N ILE A 34 -0.55 8.57 6.21
CA ILE A 34 -0.08 7.96 4.95
C ILE A 34 1.34 8.42 4.61
N ARG A 35 1.65 9.72 4.77
CA ARG A 35 2.98 10.26 4.46
C ARG A 35 4.07 9.69 5.38
N LEU A 36 3.80 9.62 6.68
CA LEU A 36 4.76 9.08 7.66
C LEU A 36 4.96 7.58 7.47
N VAL A 37 3.88 6.83 7.25
CA VAL A 37 3.95 5.39 7.00
C VAL A 37 4.70 5.11 5.71
N LEU A 38 4.42 5.85 4.64
CA LEU A 38 5.12 5.69 3.36
C LEU A 38 6.62 5.97 3.51
N HIS A 39 7.00 7.05 4.20
CA HIS A 39 8.41 7.35 4.47
C HIS A 39 9.09 6.21 5.23
N ALA A 40 8.46 5.70 6.29
CA ALA A 40 8.98 4.59 7.07
C ALA A 40 9.08 3.29 6.25
N ALA A 41 8.11 3.01 5.37
CA ALA A 41 8.11 1.81 4.53
C ALA A 41 9.23 1.83 3.48
N VAL A 42 9.58 3.00 2.94
CA VAL A 42 10.61 3.13 1.91
C VAL A 42 12.01 3.23 2.49
N HIS A 43 12.19 3.90 3.63
CA HIS A 43 13.51 4.29 4.13
C HIS A 43 13.89 3.66 5.48
N GLY A 44 13.02 2.86 6.09
CA GLY A 44 13.31 2.34 7.41
C GLY A 44 12.40 1.19 7.84
N THR A 45 12.17 1.14 9.14
CA THR A 45 11.34 0.12 9.78
C THR A 45 10.06 0.73 10.28
N ILE A 46 8.93 0.08 10.02
CA ILE A 46 7.63 0.45 10.60
C ILE A 46 7.62 0.34 12.14
N ASN A 47 8.56 -0.41 12.72
CA ASN A 47 8.66 -0.59 14.17
C ASN A 47 9.16 0.68 14.88
N SER A 48 9.89 1.56 14.19
CA SER A 48 10.37 2.81 14.79
C SER A 48 9.25 3.85 14.96
N LEU A 49 8.11 3.66 14.27
CA LEU A 49 6.98 4.59 14.29
C LEU A 49 6.40 4.78 15.69
N ASP A 50 6.41 3.76 16.55
CA ASP A 50 5.82 3.87 17.90
C ASP A 50 6.55 4.94 18.75
N HIS A 51 7.88 4.90 18.78
CA HIS A 51 8.68 5.89 19.51
C HIS A 51 8.76 7.22 18.76
N LEU A 52 8.85 7.19 17.42
CA LEU A 52 8.85 8.39 16.61
C LEU A 52 7.55 9.19 16.81
N ASN A 53 6.40 8.51 16.90
CA ASN A 53 5.12 9.13 17.20
C ASN A 53 5.17 9.93 18.51
N ALA A 54 5.74 9.36 19.57
CA ALA A 54 5.88 10.04 20.86
C ALA A 54 6.78 11.30 20.78
N VAL A 55 7.82 11.27 19.95
CA VAL A 55 8.69 12.43 19.70
C VAL A 55 7.93 13.50 18.91
N LEU A 56 7.25 13.12 17.84
CA LEU A 56 6.50 14.04 16.97
C LEU A 56 5.37 14.77 17.72
N ILE A 57 4.66 14.08 18.62
CA ILE A 57 3.64 14.71 19.47
C ILE A 57 4.26 15.79 20.37
N LYS A 58 5.42 15.49 20.99
CA LYS A 58 6.11 16.44 21.88
C LYS A 58 6.65 17.65 21.12
N CYS A 59 7.23 17.45 19.94
CA CYS A 59 7.78 18.51 19.12
C CYS A 59 6.70 19.32 18.39
N GLY A 60 5.54 18.72 18.12
CA GLY A 60 4.47 19.29 17.29
C GLY A 60 3.29 19.88 18.06
N LYS A 61 3.48 20.31 19.32
CA LYS A 61 2.43 20.95 20.12
C LYS A 61 1.81 22.15 19.39
N GLY A 62 0.49 22.27 19.42
CA GLY A 62 -0.26 23.30 18.69
C GLY A 62 -0.40 23.04 17.18
N THR A 63 0.08 21.90 16.68
CA THR A 63 -0.07 21.47 15.29
C THR A 63 -0.92 20.20 15.20
N PRO A 64 -1.36 19.78 14.00
CA PRO A 64 -2.06 18.50 13.82
C PRO A 64 -1.26 17.26 14.27
N LEU A 65 0.05 17.39 14.51
CA LEU A 65 0.89 16.31 15.03
C LEU A 65 0.65 16.02 16.51
N GLU A 66 0.07 16.97 17.26
CA GLU A 66 -0.22 16.78 18.69
C GLU A 66 -1.23 15.66 18.93
N THR A 67 -2.15 15.44 17.99
CA THR A 67 -3.16 14.37 18.04
C THR A 67 -2.77 13.13 17.23
N LEU A 68 -1.48 13.00 16.87
CA LEU A 68 -1.02 11.87 16.05
C LEU A 68 -1.17 10.56 16.83
N GLN A 69 -1.86 9.60 16.21
CA GLN A 69 -1.99 8.24 16.74
C GLN A 69 -1.54 7.27 15.65
N LEU A 70 -0.22 7.14 15.50
CA LEU A 70 0.38 6.26 14.53
C LEU A 70 1.23 5.20 15.23
N HIS A 71 0.68 4.00 15.32
CA HIS A 71 1.33 2.83 15.89
C HIS A 71 1.59 1.77 14.82
N ARG A 72 2.45 0.80 15.14
CA ARG A 72 2.80 -0.31 14.24
C ARG A 72 1.58 -0.96 13.59
N THR A 73 0.56 -1.34 14.37
CA THR A 73 -0.63 -2.03 13.84
C THR A 73 -1.39 -1.18 12.82
N LYS A 74 -1.54 0.12 13.10
CA LYS A 74 -2.19 1.06 12.18
C LYS A 74 -1.34 1.26 10.92
N ALA A 75 -0.03 1.38 11.07
CA ALA A 75 0.90 1.49 9.95
C ALA A 75 0.86 0.25 9.05
N SER A 76 0.93 -0.95 9.61
CA SER A 76 0.79 -2.21 8.86
C SER A 76 -0.53 -2.26 8.09
N LYS A 77 -1.65 -1.89 8.72
CA LYS A 77 -2.95 -1.87 8.05
C LYS A 77 -3.05 -0.81 6.96
N LEU A 78 -2.39 0.34 7.11
CA LEU A 78 -2.31 1.35 6.05
C LEU A 78 -1.48 0.84 4.87
N ILE A 79 -0.38 0.13 5.13
CA ILE A 79 0.42 -0.48 4.07
C ILE A 79 -0.39 -1.54 3.33
N GLU A 80 -0.97 -2.49 4.05
CA GLU A 80 -1.71 -3.63 3.50
C GLU A 80 -2.95 -3.20 2.72
N ASN A 81 -3.75 -2.29 3.27
CA ASN A 81 -5.10 -2.02 2.75
C ASN A 81 -5.18 -0.76 1.89
N VAL A 82 -4.16 0.12 1.92
CA VAL A 82 -4.21 1.40 1.21
C VAL A 82 -3.02 1.55 0.28
N ILE A 83 -1.80 1.53 0.81
CA ILE A 83 -0.60 1.86 0.04
C ILE A 83 -0.28 0.77 -0.99
N ALA A 84 -0.22 -0.50 -0.57
CA ALA A 84 0.13 -1.60 -1.46
C ALA A 84 -0.89 -1.80 -2.59
N PRO A 85 -2.22 -1.82 -2.34
CA PRO A 85 -3.21 -1.93 -3.42
C PRO A 85 -3.17 -0.75 -4.39
N THR A 86 -2.89 0.46 -3.89
CA THR A 86 -2.75 1.66 -4.76
C THR A 86 -1.55 1.52 -5.69
N PHE A 87 -0.38 1.13 -5.17
CA PHE A 87 0.80 0.94 -6.02
C PHE A 87 0.65 -0.22 -7.00
N LEU A 88 -0.01 -1.32 -6.61
CA LEU A 88 -0.28 -2.42 -7.50
C LEU A 88 -1.20 -1.99 -8.65
N LYS A 89 -2.24 -1.20 -8.34
CA LYS A 89 -3.13 -0.63 -9.37
C LYS A 89 -2.35 0.28 -10.31
N ASP A 90 -1.54 1.19 -9.78
CA ASP A 90 -0.74 2.12 -10.59
C ASP A 90 0.24 1.39 -11.53
N LEU A 91 0.78 0.25 -11.07
CA LEU A 91 1.65 -0.64 -11.85
C LEU A 91 0.86 -1.32 -12.98
N ILE A 92 -0.30 -1.91 -12.68
CA ILE A 92 -1.17 -2.54 -13.68
C ILE A 92 -1.60 -1.52 -14.73
N ASP A 93 -1.98 -0.32 -14.30
CA ASP A 93 -2.39 0.77 -15.18
C ASP A 93 -1.24 1.31 -16.05
N ASP A 94 0.03 1.22 -15.60
CA ASP A 94 1.20 1.63 -16.41
C ASP A 94 1.61 0.56 -17.43
N ILE A 95 1.43 -0.73 -17.11
CA ILE A 95 1.67 -1.84 -18.04
C ILE A 95 0.56 -1.88 -19.12
N GLY A 96 -0.70 -1.76 -18.70
CA GLY A 96 -1.85 -1.83 -19.60
C GLY A 96 -1.90 -3.15 -20.39
N GLU A 97 -2.04 -3.04 -21.71
CA GLU A 97 -2.07 -4.19 -22.64
C GLU A 97 -0.68 -4.53 -23.23
N GLN A 98 0.39 -3.95 -22.70
CA GLN A 98 1.74 -4.19 -23.22
C GLN A 98 2.34 -5.49 -22.73
N ASP A 99 3.23 -6.06 -23.52
CA ASP A 99 4.02 -7.22 -23.13
C ASP A 99 4.95 -6.89 -21.95
N PHE A 100 5.09 -7.86 -21.06
CA PHE A 100 6.02 -7.80 -19.94
C PHE A 100 6.71 -9.15 -19.77
N SER A 101 7.81 -9.13 -19.02
CA SER A 101 8.55 -10.32 -18.63
C SER A 101 8.52 -10.47 -17.11
N ILE A 102 8.47 -11.71 -16.62
CA ILE A 102 8.63 -12.03 -15.20
C ILE A 102 10.02 -12.62 -15.01
N ILE A 103 10.72 -12.14 -13.99
CA ILE A 103 11.99 -12.69 -13.53
C ILE A 103 11.68 -13.45 -12.25
N LEU A 104 12.07 -14.73 -12.24
CA LEU A 104 11.93 -15.63 -11.11
C LEU A 104 13.34 -15.97 -10.61
N ASP A 105 13.58 -15.79 -9.32
CA ASP A 105 14.85 -16.12 -8.67
C ASP A 105 14.61 -16.98 -7.43
N GLU A 106 15.17 -18.19 -7.40
CA GLU A 106 15.07 -19.11 -6.25
C GLU A 106 16.35 -19.02 -5.43
N SER A 107 16.23 -18.67 -4.15
CA SER A 107 17.31 -18.71 -3.18
C SER A 107 17.01 -19.71 -2.07
N THR A 108 18.05 -20.30 -1.49
CA THR A 108 17.92 -21.19 -0.32
C THR A 108 18.76 -20.60 0.81
N ASP A 109 18.13 -20.32 1.94
CA ASP A 109 18.83 -19.87 3.14
C ASP A 109 19.57 -21.04 3.82
N VAL A 110 20.55 -20.71 4.68
CA VAL A 110 21.29 -21.69 5.49
C VAL A 110 20.37 -22.55 6.36
N SER A 111 19.19 -22.05 6.73
CA SER A 111 18.15 -22.82 7.43
C SER A 111 17.34 -23.76 6.53
N THR A 112 17.78 -24.00 5.29
CA THR A 112 17.11 -24.81 4.24
C THR A 112 15.74 -24.29 3.78
N ASN A 113 15.40 -23.05 4.16
CA ASN A 113 14.20 -22.39 3.66
C ASN A 113 14.43 -21.91 2.23
N LYS A 114 13.54 -22.28 1.32
CA LYS A 114 13.53 -21.82 -0.06
C LYS A 114 12.68 -20.57 -0.18
N PHE A 115 13.19 -19.56 -0.86
CA PHE A 115 12.50 -18.32 -1.16
C PHE A 115 12.50 -18.10 -2.66
N MET A 116 11.34 -17.81 -3.24
CA MET A 116 11.20 -17.44 -4.64
C MET A 116 10.84 -15.97 -4.76
N ALA A 117 11.74 -15.16 -5.32
CA ALA A 117 11.51 -13.75 -5.60
C ALA A 117 10.85 -13.58 -6.97
N TYR A 118 9.84 -12.70 -7.02
CA TYR A 118 9.14 -12.33 -8.24
C TYR A 118 9.45 -10.88 -8.59
N CYS A 119 10.00 -10.64 -9.77
CA CYS A 119 10.13 -9.31 -10.35
C CYS A 119 9.43 -9.24 -11.70
N ILE A 120 8.89 -8.07 -12.03
CA ILE A 120 8.32 -7.78 -13.35
C ILE A 120 9.19 -6.78 -14.07
N ARG A 121 9.41 -6.99 -15.37
CA ARG A 121 10.12 -6.07 -16.25
C ARG A 121 9.25 -5.73 -17.46
N TYR A 122 8.98 -4.44 -17.63
CA TYR A 122 8.04 -3.91 -18.62
C TYR A 122 8.52 -2.55 -19.14
N PHE A 123 7.96 -2.10 -20.26
CA PHE A 123 8.18 -0.74 -20.74
C PHE A 123 7.13 0.19 -20.13
N SER A 124 7.56 1.14 -19.30
CA SER A 124 6.67 2.14 -18.72
C SER A 124 6.42 3.26 -19.72
N ILE A 125 5.17 3.43 -20.12
CA ILE A 125 4.75 4.50 -21.04
C ILE A 125 4.92 5.87 -20.35
N LYS A 126 4.58 5.95 -19.05
CA LYS A 126 4.70 7.19 -18.26
C LYS A 126 6.13 7.70 -18.21
N SER A 127 7.10 6.80 -17.99
CA SER A 127 8.51 7.17 -17.83
C SER A 127 9.35 7.02 -19.11
N LYS A 128 8.78 6.44 -20.18
CA LYS A 128 9.44 6.11 -21.46
C LYS A 128 10.71 5.27 -21.28
N LYS A 129 10.68 4.33 -20.33
CA LYS A 129 11.84 3.51 -19.95
C LYS A 129 11.41 2.09 -19.63
N ILE A 130 12.33 1.15 -19.81
CA ILE A 130 12.17 -0.20 -19.30
C ILE A 130 12.42 -0.16 -17.80
N LEU A 131 11.42 -0.57 -17.02
CA LEU A 131 11.50 -0.65 -15.56
C LEU A 131 11.51 -2.11 -15.13
N THR A 132 12.15 -2.37 -13.99
CA THR A 132 12.08 -3.63 -13.28
C THR A 132 11.58 -3.36 -11.87
N ASN A 133 10.42 -3.90 -11.53
CA ASN A 133 9.77 -3.72 -10.23
C ASN A 133 9.71 -5.04 -9.48
N TYR A 134 9.93 -4.97 -8.17
CA TYR A 134 9.76 -6.08 -7.25
C TYR A 134 8.27 -6.32 -6.97
N LEU A 135 7.79 -7.56 -7.05
CA LEU A 135 6.40 -7.93 -6.76
C LEU A 135 6.24 -8.58 -5.39
N GLY A 136 7.21 -9.38 -4.95
CA GLY A 136 7.13 -10.09 -3.68
C GLY A 136 8.04 -11.32 -3.62
N PHE A 137 7.86 -12.10 -2.56
CA PHE A 137 8.52 -13.39 -2.34
C PHE A 137 7.50 -14.43 -1.88
N SER A 138 7.75 -15.71 -2.16
CA SER A 138 7.08 -16.85 -1.51
C SER A 138 8.07 -17.80 -0.87
#